data_AF-A0A916M8Y2-F1
#
_entry.id   AF-A0A916M8Y2-F1
#
_cell.length_a   1.000
_cell.length_b   1.000
_cell.length_c   1.000
_cell.angle_alpha   90.00
_cell.angle_beta   90.00
_cell.angle_gamma   90.00
#
_symmetry.space_group_name_H-M   'P 1'
#
loop_
_entity.id
_entity.type
_entity.pdbx_description
1 polymer ?
#
loop_
_entity_poly.entity_id
_entity_poly.type
_entity_poly.pdbx_seq_one_letter_code
_entity_poly.pdbx_strand_id
1 'polypeptide(L)'
;MDQLRITPTHGAEEHPGTVWGIETPHFKWVAGAVLAGLALLAALSPRLGLLQAAPWAAAPVGIAFLYLRLFQQGKPAGYTLDLLDQLLTGGHAQPPVAQTPSPR
;
A
#
# COMPACT_ATOMS: atom_id res chain seq x y z
N MET A 1 -22.15 27.40 -33.19
CA MET A 1 -21.70 27.09 -31.82
C MET A 1 -20.99 25.76 -31.91
N ASP A 2 -19.66 25.77 -31.92
CA ASP A 2 -18.87 24.54 -32.05
C ASP A 2 -18.95 23.73 -30.76
N GLN A 3 -19.37 22.47 -30.89
CA GLN A 3 -19.48 21.53 -29.80
C GLN A 3 -18.07 21.05 -29.44
N LEU A 4 -17.48 21.60 -28.38
CA LEU A 4 -16.17 21.19 -27.89
C LEU A 4 -16.20 19.70 -27.50
N ARG A 5 -15.36 18.90 -28.16
CA ARG A 5 -15.12 17.51 -27.78
C ARG A 5 -14.30 17.51 -26.49
N ILE A 6 -14.96 17.25 -25.37
CA ILE A 6 -14.28 17.00 -24.10
C ILE A 6 -13.71 15.58 -24.16
N THR A 7 -12.40 15.48 -24.33
CA THR A 7 -11.69 14.20 -24.19
C THR A 7 -11.38 14.00 -22.71
N PRO A 8 -11.89 12.94 -22.06
CA PRO A 8 -11.49 12.62 -20.69
C PRO A 8 -9.98 12.41 -20.70
N THR A 9 -9.28 13.26 -19.95
CA THR A 9 -7.83 13.12 -19.79
C THR A 9 -7.64 12.23 -18.58
N HIS A 10 -7.26 10.97 -18.80
CA HIS A 10 -6.89 10.09 -17.70
C HIS A 10 -5.68 10.69 -17.00
N GLY A 11 -5.91 11.28 -15.82
CA GLY A 11 -4.86 11.94 -15.05
C GLY A 11 -3.80 10.93 -14.64
N ALA A 12 -2.55 11.38 -14.51
CA ALA A 12 -1.46 10.54 -13.99
C ALA A 12 -1.76 10.02 -12.56
N GLU A 13 -2.69 10.66 -11.87
CA GLU A 13 -3.23 10.27 -10.57
C GLU A 13 -4.22 9.10 -10.61
N GLU A 14 -4.88 8.84 -11.76
CA GLU A 14 -5.76 7.68 -11.96
C GLU A 14 -4.96 6.41 -12.31
N HIS A 15 -3.75 6.59 -12.85
CA HIS A 15 -2.86 5.52 -13.30
C HIS A 15 -1.45 5.72 -12.77
N PRO A 16 -1.20 5.51 -11.46
CA PRO A 16 0.14 5.52 -10.93
C PRO A 16 0.97 4.46 -11.68
N GLY A 17 2.18 4.84 -12.11
CA GLY A 17 3.09 3.93 -12.79
C GLY A 17 3.40 2.69 -11.94
N THR A 18 3.81 1.62 -12.61
CA THR A 18 4.11 0.34 -11.97
C THR A 18 5.57 -0.01 -12.17
N VAL A 19 6.26 -0.35 -11.08
CA VAL A 19 7.67 -0.75 -11.07
C VAL A 19 7.72 -2.23 -10.66
N TRP A 20 8.08 -3.11 -11.60
CA TRP A 20 8.11 -4.58 -11.40
C TRP A 20 6.77 -5.19 -10.94
N GLY A 21 5.64 -4.63 -11.39
CA GLY A 21 4.31 -5.07 -10.96
C GLY A 21 3.81 -4.45 -9.65
N ILE A 22 4.59 -3.56 -9.02
CA ILE A 22 4.21 -2.84 -7.79
C ILE A 22 3.88 -1.39 -8.15
N GLU A 23 2.68 -0.95 -7.77
CA GLU A 23 2.27 0.45 -7.91
C GLU A 23 3.25 1.37 -7.14
N THR A 24 3.71 2.43 -7.79
CA THR A 24 4.68 3.40 -7.23
C THR A 24 4.33 3.91 -5.82
N PRO A 25 3.07 4.24 -5.46
CA PRO A 25 2.73 4.68 -4.11
C PRO A 25 3.00 3.63 -3.01
N HIS A 26 3.07 2.35 -3.37
CA HIS A 26 3.35 1.25 -2.44
C HIS A 26 4.83 0.96 -2.27
N PHE A 27 5.70 1.58 -3.07
CA PHE A 27 7.14 1.36 -3.03
C PHE A 27 7.77 1.74 -1.69
N LYS A 28 7.15 2.66 -0.93
CA LYS A 28 7.55 3.00 0.45
C LYS A 28 7.57 1.79 1.39
N TRP A 29 6.64 0.85 1.21
CA TRP A 29 6.58 -0.37 2.00
C TRP A 29 7.72 -1.32 1.66
N VAL A 30 8.08 -1.40 0.37
CA VAL A 30 9.22 -2.19 -0.10
C VAL A 30 10.53 -1.63 0.47
N ALA A 31 10.73 -0.32 0.36
CA ALA A 31 11.91 0.35 0.90
C ALA A 31 12.03 0.16 2.42
N GLY A 32 10.94 0.35 3.16
CA GLY A 32 10.91 0.13 4.61
C GLY A 32 11.23 -1.32 5.00
N ALA A 33 10.70 -2.30 4.26
CA ALA A 33 10.93 -3.71 4.52
C ALA A 33 12.40 -4.14 4.28
N VAL A 34 13.02 -3.62 3.22
CA VAL A 34 14.43 -3.86 2.92
C VAL A 34 15.32 -3.25 4.00
N LEU A 35 15.04 -2.01 4.42
CA LEU A 35 15.79 -1.36 5.51
C LEU A 35 15.64 -2.11 6.83
N ALA A 36 14.42 -2.57 7.16
CA ALA A 36 14.18 -3.38 8.35
C ALA A 36 14.94 -4.72 8.30
N GLY A 37 14.95 -5.40 7.15
CA GLY A 37 15.69 -6.64 6.94
C GLY A 37 17.20 -6.44 7.11
N LEU A 38 17.76 -5.37 6.55
CA LEU A 38 19.17 -5.02 6.72
C LEU A 38 19.53 -4.72 8.18
N ALA A 39 18.67 -3.97 8.89
CA ALA A 39 18.87 -3.68 10.31
C ALA A 39 18.85 -4.96 11.15
N LEU A 40 17.90 -5.87 10.89
CA LEU A 40 17.82 -7.18 11.53
C LEU A 40 19.06 -8.02 11.25
N LEU A 41 19.53 -8.05 9.99
CA LEU A 41 20.73 -8.78 9.61
C LEU A 41 21.96 -8.25 10.36
N ALA A 42 22.15 -6.93 10.38
CA ALA A 42 23.25 -6.29 11.10
C ALA A 42 23.18 -6.58 12.61
N ALA A 43 21.99 -6.61 13.20
CA ALA A 43 21.81 -6.89 14.62
C ALA A 43 22.00 -8.37 15.01
N LEU A 44 21.59 -9.32 14.16
CA LEU A 44 21.65 -10.76 14.45
C LEU A 44 22.93 -11.44 13.98
N SER A 45 23.55 -10.95 12.90
CA SER A 45 24.78 -11.52 12.33
C SER A 45 25.95 -11.68 13.33
N PRO A 46 26.18 -10.78 14.32
CA PRO A 46 27.27 -10.97 15.27
C PRO A 46 27.01 -12.08 16.28
N ARG A 47 25.74 -12.47 16.47
CA ARG A 47 25.31 -13.44 17.49
C ARG A 47 25.11 -14.84 16.94
N LEU A 48 24.51 -14.95 15.75
CA LEU A 48 24.07 -16.21 15.16
C LEU A 48 24.91 -16.61 13.93
N GLY A 49 25.75 -15.71 13.41
CA GLY A 49 26.39 -15.86 12.12
C GLY A 49 25.44 -15.56 10.95
N LEU A 50 26.01 -15.31 9.77
CA LEU A 50 25.27 -14.77 8.63
C LEU A 50 24.18 -15.72 8.12
N LEU A 51 24.48 -17.01 7.98
CA LEU A 51 23.49 -17.99 7.47
C LEU A 51 22.29 -18.15 8.39
N GLN A 52 22.48 -18.12 9.71
CA GLN A 52 21.38 -18.26 10.66
C GLN A 52 20.57 -16.96 10.80
N ALA A 53 21.20 -15.80 10.61
CA ALA A 53 20.55 -14.50 10.65
C ALA A 53 19.74 -14.18 9.36
N ALA A 54 20.14 -14.74 8.22
CA ALA A 54 19.50 -14.53 6.92
C ALA A 54 17.98 -14.75 6.87
N PRO A 55 17.40 -15.86 7.39
CA PRO A 55 15.95 -16.06 7.37
C PRO A 55 15.19 -15.02 8.19
N TRP A 56 15.75 -14.59 9.33
CA TRP A 56 15.17 -13.55 10.18
C TRP A 56 15.20 -12.18 9.50
N ALA A 57 16.27 -11.88 8.78
CA ALA A 57 16.39 -10.68 7.97
C ALA A 57 15.47 -10.68 6.75
N ALA A 58 15.17 -11.85 6.19
CA ALA A 58 14.26 -12.00 5.05
C ALA A 58 12.78 -11.90 5.46
N ALA A 59 12.44 -12.22 6.71
CA ALA A 59 11.07 -12.18 7.24
C ALA A 59 10.32 -10.86 6.97
N PRO A 60 10.85 -9.65 7.28
CA PRO A 60 10.14 -8.40 7.00
C PRO A 60 9.87 -8.18 5.51
N VAL A 61 10.80 -8.58 4.64
CA VAL A 61 10.62 -8.49 3.18
C VAL A 61 9.51 -9.44 2.71
N GLY A 62 9.49 -10.67 3.21
CA GLY A 62 8.43 -11.64 2.91
C GLY A 62 7.05 -11.17 3.40
N ILE A 63 6.98 -10.62 4.62
CA ILE A 63 5.73 -10.08 5.18
C ILE A 63 5.24 -8.90 4.34
N ALA A 64 6.11 -7.96 3.99
CA ALA A 64 5.73 -6.83 3.15
C ALA A 64 5.27 -7.27 1.76
N PHE A 65 5.93 -8.25 1.15
CA PHE A 65 5.50 -8.79 -0.13
C PHE A 65 4.11 -9.44 -0.06
N LEU A 66 3.86 -10.27 0.96
CA LEU A 66 2.54 -10.87 1.18
C LEU A 66 1.47 -9.80 1.44
N TYR A 67 1.78 -8.80 2.25
CA TYR A 67 0.88 -7.69 2.53
C TYR A 67 0.52 -6.92 1.25
N LEU A 68 1.51 -6.57 0.44
CA LEU A 68 1.27 -5.85 -0.81
C LEU A 68 0.43 -6.67 -1.78
N ARG A 69 0.75 -7.96 -1.94
CA ARG A 69 0.05 -8.85 -2.87
C ARG A 69 -1.39 -9.12 -2.44
N LEU A 70 -1.63 -9.32 -1.15
CA LEU A 70 -2.95 -9.68 -0.63
C LEU A 70 -3.86 -8.47 -0.43
N PHE A 71 -3.32 -7.32 -0.04
CA PHE A 71 -4.12 -6.19 0.44
C PHE A 71 -4.02 -4.91 -0.38
N GLN A 72 -3.03 -4.78 -1.27
CA GLN A 72 -2.76 -3.51 -1.94
C GLN A 72 -2.84 -3.60 -3.47
N GLN A 73 -2.35 -4.68 -4.09
CA GLN A 73 -2.36 -4.80 -5.55
C GLN A 73 -3.78 -4.92 -6.11
N GLY A 74 -4.15 -4.00 -7.01
CA GLY A 74 -5.45 -3.99 -7.70
C GLY A 74 -6.63 -3.60 -6.82
N LYS A 75 -6.37 -3.02 -5.64
CA LYS A 75 -7.40 -2.59 -4.69
C LYS A 75 -7.49 -1.07 -4.64
N PRO A 76 -8.70 -0.49 -4.57
CA PRO A 76 -8.87 0.96 -4.56
C PRO A 76 -8.17 1.59 -3.34
N ALA A 77 -7.72 2.84 -3.51
CA ALA A 77 -7.10 3.60 -2.44
C ALA A 77 -8.03 3.64 -1.22
N GLY A 78 -7.52 3.25 -0.05
CA GLY A 78 -8.30 3.19 1.20
C GLY A 78 -8.87 1.82 1.54
N TYR A 79 -8.79 0.82 0.66
CA TYR A 79 -9.28 -0.55 0.93
C TYR A 79 -8.74 -1.14 2.24
N THR A 80 -7.48 -0.86 2.57
CA THR A 80 -6.86 -1.37 3.81
C THR A 80 -7.39 -0.68 5.06
N LEU A 81 -7.69 0.61 4.98
CA LEU A 81 -8.33 1.35 6.07
C LEU A 81 -9.78 0.90 6.24
N ASP A 82 -10.47 0.64 5.14
CA ASP A 82 -11.85 0.15 5.14
C ASP A 82 -11.94 -1.26 5.76
N LEU A 83 -11.02 -2.17 5.44
CA LEU A 83 -10.93 -3.46 6.13
C LEU A 83 -10.60 -3.33 7.61
N LEU A 84 -9.71 -2.40 7.97
CA LEU A 84 -9.35 -2.17 9.36
C LEU A 84 -10.54 -1.61 10.15
N ASP A 85 -11.28 -0.67 9.56
CA ASP A 85 -12.50 -0.11 10.13
C ASP A 85 -13.60 -1.18 10.23
N GLN A 86 -13.76 -2.01 9.20
CA GLN A 86 -14.70 -3.14 9.24
C GLN A 86 -14.34 -4.16 10.32
N LEU A 87 -13.06 -4.41 10.56
CA LEU A 87 -12.58 -5.31 11.61
C LEU A 87 -12.77 -4.72 13.01
N LEU A 88 -12.50 -3.42 13.19
CA LEU A 88 -12.60 -2.73 14.48
C LEU A 88 -14.05 -2.40 14.88
N THR A 89 -14.86 -2.00 13.89
CA THR A 89 -16.23 -1.51 14.07
C THR A 89 -17.26 -2.63 13.82
N GLY A 90 -16.81 -3.83 13.41
CA GLY A 90 -17.66 -4.98 13.12
C GLY A 90 -18.56 -4.79 11.89
N GLY A 91 -18.21 -3.85 11.00
CA GLY A 91 -18.95 -3.57 9.78
C GLY A 91 -20.20 -2.68 9.94
N HIS A 92 -20.34 -1.97 11.06
CA HIS A 92 -21.40 -0.96 11.21
C HIS A 92 -21.05 0.29 10.41
N ALA A 93 -21.20 0.24 9.08
CA ALA A 93 -21.09 1.40 8.22
C ALA A 93 -22.13 2.44 8.65
N GLN A 94 -21.67 3.54 9.26
CA GLN A 94 -22.53 4.72 9.39
C GLN A 94 -22.64 5.37 8.01
N PRO A 95 -23.86 5.70 7.54
CA PRO A 95 -24.02 6.36 6.26
C PRO A 95 -23.26 7.68 6.26
N PRO A 96 -22.67 8.10 5.11
CA PRO A 96 -22.00 9.39 5.01
C PRO A 96 -22.97 10.48 5.48
N VAL A 97 -22.53 11.30 6.44
CA VAL A 97 -23.28 12.51 6.83
C VAL A 97 -23.48 13.31 5.56
N ALA A 98 -24.74 13.52 5.17
CA ALA A 98 -25.10 14.15 3.92
C ALA A 98 -24.30 15.44 3.73
N GLN A 99 -23.42 15.46 2.71
CA GLN A 99 -22.68 16.66 2.36
C GLN A 99 -23.71 17.72 2.00
N THR A 100 -23.76 18.78 2.82
CA THR A 100 -24.64 19.92 2.56
C THR A 100 -24.23 20.52 1.22
N PRO A 101 -25.15 20.68 0.25
CA PRO A 101 -24.78 21.15 -1.08
C PRO A 101 -24.13 22.53 -0.99
N SER A 102 -22.94 22.67 -1.59
CA SER A 102 -22.24 23.94 -1.69
C SER A 102 -23.13 24.94 -2.44
N PRO A 103 -23.39 26.15 -1.90
CA PRO A 103 -24.09 27.19 -2.64
C PRO A 103 -23.24 27.57 -3.87
N ARG A 104 -23.90 27.65 -5.02
CA ARG A 104 -23.33 28.10 -6.29
C ARG A 104 -23.05 29.60 -6.28
#